data_AF-A0A947VQR2-F1
#
_entry.id   AF-A0A947VQR2-F1
#
_cell.length_a   1.000
_cell.length_b   1.000
_cell.length_c   1.000
_cell.angle_alpha   90.00
_cell.angle_beta   90.00
_cell.angle_gamma   90.00
#
_symmetry.space_group_name_H-M   'P 1'
#
loop_
_entity.id
_entity.type
_entity.pdbx_description
1 polymer ?
#
loop_
_entity_poly.entity_id
_entity_poly.type
_entity_poly.pdbx_seq_one_letter_code
_entity_poly.pdbx_strand_id
1 'polypeptide(L)'
;THPSADAVYRSLVEELPTLSRTTVFSTLDLFARRGIAQRLAISGADVRYDADTSAHAHFFCRRCARVSDLPAIGAPPMPDAPEGYAFESSQFFVEGLCPSCNTAKA
;
A
#
# COMPACT_ATOMS: atom_id res chain seq x y z
N THR A 1 -2.25 2.34 -8.98
CA THR A 1 -0.88 2.74 -8.59
C THR A 1 -0.86 2.88 -7.07
N HIS A 2 0.29 2.74 -6.41
CA HIS A 2 0.37 2.69 -4.94
C HIS A 2 1.15 3.89 -4.35
N PRO A 3 0.58 5.10 -4.37
CA PRO A 3 1.29 6.27 -3.88
C PRO A 3 1.45 6.24 -2.36
N SER A 4 2.51 6.87 -1.87
CA SER A 4 2.56 7.30 -0.47
C SER A 4 1.74 8.58 -0.28
N ALA A 5 1.36 8.91 0.96
CA ALA A 5 0.68 10.18 1.25
C ALA A 5 1.49 11.40 0.74
N ASP A 6 2.82 11.33 0.83
CA ASP A 6 3.70 12.38 0.31
C ASP A 6 3.67 12.48 -1.23
N ALA A 7 3.54 11.35 -1.92
CA ALA A 7 3.40 11.36 -3.38
C ALA A 7 2.07 12.02 -3.78
N VAL A 8 0.97 11.69 -3.10
CA VAL A 8 -0.35 12.33 -3.31
C VAL A 8 -0.30 13.82 -3.00
N TYR A 9 0.33 14.21 -1.89
CA TYR A 9 0.50 15.62 -1.53
C TYR A 9 1.26 16.39 -2.62
N ARG A 10 2.40 15.85 -3.08
CA ARG A 10 3.20 16.51 -4.13
C ARG A 10 2.45 16.65 -5.45
N SER A 11 1.57 15.71 -5.80
CA SER A 11 0.77 15.82 -7.03
C SER A 11 -0.38 16.82 -6.93
N LEU A 12 -0.75 17.28 -5.73
CA LEU A 12 -1.91 18.15 -5.51
C LEU A 12 -1.55 19.56 -5.05
N VAL A 13 -0.37 19.75 -4.43
CA VAL A 13 -0.01 21.04 -3.80
C VAL A 13 0.11 22.20 -4.80
N GLU A 14 0.46 21.92 -6.06
CA GLU A 14 0.54 22.96 -7.11
C GLU A 14 -0.85 23.53 -7.45
N GLU A 15 -1.88 22.68 -7.44
CA GLU A 15 -3.28 23.08 -7.71
C GLU A 15 -4.01 23.55 -6.43
N LEU A 16 -3.59 23.05 -5.26
CA LEU A 16 -4.18 23.35 -3.95
C LEU A 16 -3.10 23.87 -2.97
N PRO A 17 -2.65 25.14 -3.08
CA PRO A 17 -1.52 25.65 -2.30
C PRO A 17 -1.74 25.70 -0.78
N THR A 18 -3.00 25.68 -0.33
CA THR A 18 -3.37 25.65 1.10
C THR A 18 -3.47 24.24 1.66
N LEU A 19 -3.36 23.21 0.82
CA LEU A 19 -3.39 21.82 1.25
C LEU A 19 -2.19 21.52 2.13
N SER A 20 -2.42 20.90 3.28
CA SER A 20 -1.33 20.45 4.16
C SER A 20 -1.04 18.96 3.97
N ARG A 21 0.21 18.55 4.23
CA ARG A 21 0.59 17.12 4.27
C ARG A 21 -0.28 16.34 5.27
N THR A 22 -0.56 16.93 6.44
CA THR A 22 -1.41 16.33 7.48
C THR A 22 -2.83 16.07 6.99
N THR A 23 -3.40 16.98 6.20
CA THR A 23 -4.73 16.81 5.61
C THR A 23 -4.76 15.61 4.67
N VAL A 24 -3.76 15.48 3.78
CA VAL A 24 -3.66 14.34 2.86
C VAL A 24 -3.54 13.03 3.63
N PHE A 25 -2.63 12.97 4.61
CA PHE A 25 -2.42 11.77 5.41
C PHE A 25 -3.68 11.35 6.17
N SER A 26 -4.32 12.29 6.87
CA SER A 26 -5.52 12.01 7.68
C SER A 26 -6.70 11.59 6.82
N THR A 27 -6.83 12.17 5.62
CA THR A 27 -7.88 11.82 4.67
C THR A 27 -7.68 10.41 4.11
N LEU A 28 -6.45 10.06 3.73
CA LEU A 28 -6.14 8.72 3.25
C LEU A 28 -6.31 7.66 4.35
N ASP A 29 -5.93 7.96 5.60
CA ASP A 29 -6.18 7.07 6.74
C ASP A 29 -7.68 6.90 7.02
N LEU A 30 -8.47 7.98 6.89
CA LEU A 30 -9.92 7.91 6.96
C LEU A 30 -10.51 7.04 5.86
N PHE A 31 -10.06 7.20 4.61
CA PHE A 31 -10.49 6.36 3.49
C PHE A 31 -10.16 4.89 3.73
N ALA A 32 -8.98 4.60 4.27
CA ALA A 32 -8.61 3.24 4.66
C ALA A 32 -9.56 2.65 5.71
N ARG A 33 -9.84 3.39 6.78
CA ARG A 33 -10.79 2.97 7.83
C ARG A 33 -12.22 2.80 7.32
N ARG A 34 -12.59 3.50 6.25
CA ARG A 34 -13.92 3.41 5.63
C ARG A 34 -13.99 2.38 4.51
N GLY A 35 -12.89 1.69 4.20
CA GLY A 35 -12.85 0.72 3.10
C GLY A 35 -12.98 1.36 1.72
N ILE A 36 -12.64 2.64 1.57
CA ILE A 36 -12.59 3.37 0.29
C ILE A 36 -11.21 3.20 -0.38
N ALA A 37 -10.19 2.96 0.44
CA ALA A 37 -8.83 2.66 0.02
C ALA A 37 -8.28 1.52 0.89
N GLN A 38 -7.26 0.82 0.43
CA GLN A 38 -6.46 -0.05 1.29
C GLN A 38 -5.19 0.67 1.75
N ARG A 39 -4.82 0.44 3.00
CA ARG A 39 -3.55 0.91 3.57
C ARG A 39 -2.57 -0.25 3.60
N LEU A 40 -1.53 -0.15 2.79
CA LEU A 40 -0.46 -1.14 2.67
C LEU A 40 0.68 -0.78 3.61
N ALA A 41 0.90 -1.61 4.63
CA ALA A 41 1.96 -1.46 5.62
C ALA A 41 3.07 -2.49 5.34
N ILE A 42 3.99 -2.11 4.46
CA ILE A 42 4.81 -3.09 3.74
C ILE A 42 6.08 -3.45 4.51
N SER A 43 6.79 -2.47 5.05
CA SER A 43 7.91 -2.70 5.97
C SER A 43 8.25 -1.41 6.73
N GLY A 44 8.19 -1.45 8.07
CA GLY A 44 8.54 -0.29 8.91
C GLY A 44 7.57 0.89 8.75
N ALA A 45 8.10 2.06 8.38
CA ALA A 45 7.35 3.32 8.27
C ALA A 45 6.77 3.60 6.88
N ASP A 46 7.06 2.75 5.87
CA ASP A 46 6.62 2.97 4.49
C ASP A 46 5.16 2.53 4.32
N VAL A 47 4.27 3.52 4.22
CA VAL A 47 2.83 3.33 4.03
C VAL A 47 2.44 3.74 2.62
N ARG A 48 1.79 2.82 1.91
CA ARG A 48 1.19 3.08 0.60
C ARG A 48 -0.33 2.94 0.69
N TYR A 49 -1.00 3.60 -0.23
CA TYR A 49 -2.44 3.52 -0.36
C TYR A 49 -2.79 2.94 -1.72
N ASP A 50 -3.75 2.03 -1.73
CA ASP A 50 -4.36 1.49 -2.93
C ASP A 50 -5.82 1.92 -3.00
N ALA A 51 -6.29 2.29 -4.18
CA ALA A 51 -7.71 2.56 -4.41
C ALA A 51 -8.50 1.28 -4.72
N ASP A 52 -7.83 0.21 -5.15
CA ASP A 52 -8.46 -1.10 -5.27
C ASP A 52 -8.57 -1.75 -3.89
N THR A 53 -9.80 -2.03 -3.47
CA THR A 53 -10.09 -2.65 -2.18
C THR A 53 -10.38 -4.14 -2.28
N SER A 54 -10.27 -4.73 -3.48
CA SER A 54 -10.37 -6.18 -3.68
C SER A 54 -9.18 -6.92 -3.07
N ALA A 55 -9.35 -8.20 -2.77
CA ALA A 55 -8.29 -9.02 -2.23
C ALA A 55 -7.29 -9.40 -3.34
N HIS A 56 -6.06 -8.89 -3.25
CA HIS A 56 -4.98 -9.22 -4.19
C HIS A 56 -3.62 -9.19 -3.50
N ALA A 57 -2.61 -9.74 -4.17
CA ALA A 57 -1.24 -9.78 -3.69
C ALA A 57 -0.44 -8.58 -4.19
N HIS A 58 0.42 -8.05 -3.33
CA HIS A 58 1.35 -6.97 -3.67
C HIS A 58 2.80 -7.45 -3.68
N PHE A 59 3.57 -6.92 -4.62
CA PHE A 59 5.02 -7.00 -4.65
C PHE A 59 5.65 -5.72 -4.14
N PHE A 60 6.63 -5.82 -3.24
CA PHE A 60 7.45 -4.70 -2.79
C PHE A 60 8.90 -4.85 -3.22
N CYS A 61 9.41 -3.83 -3.92
CA CYS A 61 10.83 -3.76 -4.23
C CYS A 61 11.62 -3.11 -3.09
N ARG A 62 12.49 -3.88 -2.44
CA ARG A 62 13.37 -3.42 -1.34
C ARG A 62 14.41 -2.37 -1.74
N ARG A 63 14.65 -2.15 -3.04
CA ARG A 63 15.64 -1.18 -3.54
C ARG A 63 15.04 0.18 -3.93
N CYS A 64 13.91 0.17 -4.65
CA CYS A 64 13.27 1.41 -5.12
C CYS A 64 11.96 1.75 -4.39
N ALA A 65 11.58 0.92 -3.42
CA ALA A 65 10.33 1.04 -2.65
C ALA A 65 9.04 1.09 -3.51
N ARG A 66 9.12 0.61 -4.76
CA ARG A 66 7.94 0.50 -5.63
C ARG A 66 7.08 -0.68 -5.19
N VAL A 67 5.77 -0.45 -5.22
CA VAL A 67 4.74 -1.48 -4.99
C VAL A 67 3.99 -1.75 -6.29
N SER A 68 3.72 -3.01 -6.58
CA SER A 68 3.04 -3.45 -7.81
C SER A 68 2.17 -4.66 -7.53
N ASP A 69 1.08 -4.80 -8.27
CA ASP A 69 0.17 -5.94 -8.08
C ASP A 69 0.76 -7.22 -8.65
N LEU A 70 0.43 -8.35 -8.03
CA LEU A 70 0.74 -9.70 -8.48
C LEU A 70 -0.56 -10.47 -8.78
N PRO A 71 -1.26 -10.16 -9.87
CA PRO A 71 -2.57 -10.75 -10.17
C PRO A 71 -2.53 -12.28 -10.33
N ALA A 72 -1.39 -12.83 -10.76
CA ALA A 72 -1.21 -14.27 -10.96
C ALA A 72 -1.11 -15.08 -9.65
N ILE A 73 -0.78 -14.44 -8.52
CA ILE A 73 -0.67 -15.12 -7.22
C ILE A 73 -2.02 -15.06 -6.48
N GLY A 74 -2.76 -13.95 -6.65
CA GLY A 74 -3.97 -13.68 -5.87
C GLY A 74 -3.67 -13.49 -4.38
N ALA A 75 -4.66 -13.03 -3.61
CA ALA A 75 -4.55 -13.08 -2.16
C ALA A 75 -4.99 -14.45 -1.64
N PRO A 76 -4.26 -15.07 -0.69
CA PRO A 76 -4.75 -16.25 0.00
C PRO A 76 -6.05 -15.91 0.75
N PRO A 77 -6.97 -16.89 0.92
CA PRO A 77 -8.16 -16.68 1.73
C PRO A 77 -7.76 -16.35 3.17
N MET A 78 -8.61 -15.57 3.84
CA MET A 78 -8.43 -15.31 5.26
C MET A 78 -8.49 -16.64 6.04
N PRO A 79 -7.48 -16.97 6.86
CA PRO A 79 -7.50 -18.19 7.65
C PRO A 79 -8.54 -18.11 8.77
N ASP A 80 -8.98 -19.26 9.26
CA ASP A 80 -9.83 -19.33 10.44
C ASP A 80 -9.11 -18.71 11.66
N ALA A 81 -9.82 -17.84 12.36
CA ALA A 81 -9.32 -17.23 13.58
C ALA A 81 -9.31 -18.28 14.71
N PRO A 82 -8.18 -18.47 15.43
CA PRO A 82 -8.16 -19.29 16.65
C PRO A 82 -9.14 -18.77 17.71
N GLU A 83 -9.48 -19.61 18.69
CA GLU A 83 -10.40 -19.24 19.76
C GLU A 83 -9.95 -17.95 20.48
N GLY A 84 -10.87 -17.00 20.62
CA GLY A 84 -10.62 -15.69 21.24
C GLY A 84 -10.01 -14.63 20.31
N TYR A 85 -9.69 -14.95 19.06
CA TYR A 85 -9.20 -13.98 18.08
C TYR A 85 -10.34 -13.50 17.16
N ALA A 86 -10.28 -12.22 16.78
CA ALA A 86 -11.15 -11.62 15.76
C ALA A 86 -10.26 -10.97 14.70
N PHE A 87 -10.13 -11.60 13.53
CA PHE A 87 -9.37 -11.02 12.43
C PHE A 87 -10.23 -9.99 11.68
N GLU A 88 -9.68 -8.80 11.45
CA GLU A 88 -10.38 -7.71 10.74
C GLU A 88 -9.92 -7.58 9.28
N SER A 89 -8.67 -7.93 8.98
CA SER A 89 -8.11 -7.87 7.64
C SER A 89 -6.88 -8.77 7.49
N SER A 90 -6.55 -9.11 6.24
CA SER A 90 -5.32 -9.82 5.86
C SER A 90 -4.76 -9.22 4.58
N GLN A 91 -3.45 -9.03 4.52
CA GLN A 91 -2.74 -8.53 3.33
C GLN A 91 -1.58 -9.48 3.02
N PHE A 92 -1.36 -9.76 1.75
CA PHE A 92 -0.30 -10.66 1.31
C PHE A 92 0.75 -9.92 0.50
N PHE A 93 1.99 -9.99 0.96
CA PHE A 93 3.12 -9.30 0.36
C PHE A 93 4.22 -10.27 -0.06
N VAL A 94 4.81 -10.01 -1.21
CA VAL A 94 6.07 -10.61 -1.66
C VAL A 94 7.12 -9.52 -1.75
N GLU A 95 8.26 -9.70 -1.10
CA GLU A 95 9.35 -8.73 -1.14
C GLU A 95 10.55 -9.21 -1.97
N GLY A 96 11.19 -8.29 -2.69
CA GLY A 96 12.39 -8.63 -3.46
C GLY A 96 12.94 -7.47 -4.29
N LEU A 97 13.48 -7.79 -5.45
CA LEU A 97 13.96 -6.81 -6.44
C LEU A 97 13.06 -6.83 -7.67
N CYS A 98 12.50 -5.66 -8.04
CA CYS A 98 11.74 -5.53 -9.29
C CYS A 98 12.68 -5.68 -10.50
N PRO A 99 12.16 -5.90 -11.73
CA PRO A 99 12.99 -6.10 -12.92
C PRO A 99 14.02 -4.99 -13.17
N SER A 100 13.67 -3.73 -12.92
CA SER A 100 14.61 -2.60 -13.06
C SER A 100 15.70 -2.58 -11.98
N CYS A 101 15.43 -3.14 -10.80
CA CYS A 101 16.39 -3.18 -9.69
C CYS A 101 17.23 -4.46 -9.67
N ASN A 102 16.73 -5.54 -10.25
CA ASN A 102 17.42 -6.83 -10.34
C ASN A 102 18.45 -6.86 -11.49
N THR A 103 18.30 -6.01 -12.50
CA THR A 103 19.26 -5.85 -13.60
C THR A 103 20.26 -4.72 -13.38
N ALA A 104 19.99 -3.83 -12.43
CA ALA A 104 20.94 -2.82 -11.99
C ALA A 104 22.05 -3.54 -11.19
N LYS A 105 23.09 -3.97 -11.92
CA LYS A 105 24.27 -4.68 -11.42
C LYS A 105 24.77 -4.13 -10.07
N ALA A 106 25.25 -5.07 -9.25
CA ALA A 106 26.08 -4.84 -8.08
C ALA A 106 27.21 -3.84 -8.35
#